data_AF-A0A516HEJ8-F1
#
_entry.id   AF-A0A516HEJ8-F1
#
_cell.length_a   1.000
_cell.length_b   1.000
_cell.length_c   1.000
_cell.angle_alpha   90.00
_cell.angle_beta   90.00
_cell.angle_gamma   90.00
#
_symmetry.space_group_name_H-M   'P 1'
#
loop_
_entity.id
_entity.type
_entity.pdbx_description
1 polymer ?
#
loop_
_entity_poly.entity_id
_entity_poly.type
_entity_poly.pdbx_seq_one_letter_code
_entity_poly.pdbx_strand_id
1 'polypeptide(L)'
;MAFVNKLDNVFGGEDIFLDGIFKGSTQPNILGGNNVFDATGSMAGSTRENILGGEDMLSSSGEHLGHTQAFGDNIAIFDGTGSYDGFVSQFGDMTTAFDASGGIEAINMGGTILGDIDLDPDALVETITNFV
;
A
#
# COMPACT_ATOMS: atom_id res chain seq x y z
N MET A 1 -0.64 5.19 -20.24
CA MET A 1 -1.25 4.06 -19.51
C MET A 1 -0.07 3.21 -19.09
N ALA A 2 0.23 3.21 -17.79
CA ALA A 2 1.32 2.42 -17.24
C ALA A 2 0.75 1.09 -16.76
N PHE A 3 1.54 0.02 -16.87
CA PHE A 3 1.16 -1.32 -16.43
C PHE A 3 2.01 -1.71 -15.23
N VAL A 4 1.34 -1.97 -14.10
CA VAL A 4 1.96 -2.54 -12.91
C VAL A 4 1.79 -4.05 -12.96
N ASN A 5 2.87 -4.78 -12.69
CA ASN A 5 2.87 -6.24 -12.59
C ASN A 5 3.54 -6.65 -11.27
N LYS A 6 2.92 -7.61 -10.58
CA LYS A 6 3.38 -8.16 -9.30
C LYS A 6 3.62 -9.65 -9.46
N LEU A 7 4.72 -10.14 -8.92
CA LEU A 7 5.11 -11.56 -8.99
C LEU A 7 5.56 -12.05 -7.62
N ASP A 8 5.04 -13.18 -7.15
CA ASP A 8 5.52 -13.81 -5.91
C ASP A 8 7.04 -14.03 -5.98
N ASN A 9 7.73 -13.57 -4.95
CA ASN A 9 9.17 -13.72 -4.82
C ASN A 9 9.53 -14.86 -3.85
N VAL A 10 10.81 -15.25 -3.86
CA VAL A 10 11.32 -16.37 -3.05
C VAL A 10 11.27 -16.13 -1.53
N PHE A 11 11.00 -14.90 -1.11
CA PHE A 11 10.90 -14.49 0.29
C PHE A 11 9.46 -14.48 0.80
N GLY A 12 8.49 -14.81 -0.06
CA GLY A 12 7.07 -14.89 0.30
C GLY A 12 6.33 -13.55 0.24
N GLY A 13 6.94 -12.51 -0.31
CA GLY A 13 6.24 -11.28 -0.74
C GLY A 13 6.23 -11.17 -2.26
N GLU A 14 6.19 -9.96 -2.79
CA GLU A 14 6.05 -9.69 -4.23
C GLU A 14 7.25 -8.91 -4.79
N ASP A 15 7.63 -9.19 -6.04
CA ASP A 15 8.47 -8.33 -6.87
C ASP A 15 7.57 -7.46 -7.76
N ILE A 16 7.88 -6.17 -7.85
CA ILE A 16 6.99 -5.18 -8.46
C ILE A 16 7.67 -4.55 -9.66
N PHE A 17 6.94 -4.51 -10.78
CA PHE A 17 7.42 -4.03 -12.06
C PHE A 17 6.46 -2.99 -12.65
N LEU A 18 7.01 -1.85 -13.08
CA LEU A 18 6.29 -0.83 -13.85
C LEU A 18 6.76 -0.86 -15.29
N ASP A 19 5.86 -1.11 -16.23
CA ASP A 19 6.17 -1.18 -17.66
C ASP A 19 7.34 -2.14 -17.95
N GLY A 20 7.43 -3.22 -17.16
CA GLY A 20 8.48 -4.24 -17.23
C GLY A 20 9.80 -3.88 -16.53
N ILE A 21 9.90 -2.72 -15.89
CA ILE A 21 11.07 -2.28 -15.12
C ILE A 21 10.85 -2.62 -13.65
N PHE A 22 11.80 -3.33 -13.04
CA PHE A 22 11.78 -3.63 -11.61
C PHE A 22 11.84 -2.35 -10.76
N LYS A 23 10.91 -2.21 -9.82
CA LYS A 23 10.76 -1.03 -8.95
C LYS A 23 11.09 -1.31 -7.49
N GLY A 24 10.90 -2.54 -7.05
CA GLY A 24 11.12 -2.92 -5.68
C GLY A 24 10.51 -4.27 -5.38
N SER A 25 10.61 -4.66 -4.11
CA SER A 25 10.08 -5.93 -3.63
C SER A 25 9.58 -5.80 -2.20
N THR A 26 8.75 -6.73 -1.79
CA THR A 26 8.21 -6.79 -0.44
C THR A 26 8.53 -8.15 0.19
N GLN A 27 8.56 -8.17 1.51
CA GLN A 27 8.83 -9.38 2.29
C GLN A 27 8.05 -9.34 3.60
N PRO A 28 7.31 -10.39 3.97
CA PRO A 28 6.65 -10.47 5.26
C PRO A 28 7.62 -10.25 6.42
N ASN A 29 7.15 -9.50 7.43
CA ASN A 29 7.92 -9.18 8.62
C ASN A 29 7.30 -9.80 9.88
N ILE A 30 8.05 -9.80 10.98
CA ILE A 30 7.63 -10.42 12.25
C ILE A 30 6.47 -9.68 12.95
N LEU A 31 6.08 -8.50 12.46
CA LEU A 31 5.03 -7.66 13.01
C LEU A 31 3.69 -7.86 12.30
N GLY A 32 3.59 -8.84 11.39
CA GLY A 32 2.37 -9.18 10.68
C GLY A 32 2.09 -8.36 9.42
N GLY A 33 2.98 -7.45 9.04
CA GLY A 33 2.92 -6.73 7.75
C GLY A 33 4.12 -7.07 6.85
N ASN A 34 4.48 -6.16 5.95
CA ASN A 34 5.59 -6.34 5.01
C ASN A 34 6.70 -5.31 5.21
N ASN A 35 7.95 -5.71 4.98
CA ASN A 35 9.04 -4.79 4.69
C ASN A 35 9.02 -4.46 3.20
N VAL A 36 9.23 -3.19 2.86
CA VAL A 36 9.29 -2.72 1.47
C VAL A 36 10.71 -2.34 1.13
N PHE A 37 11.21 -2.84 0.01
CA PHE A 37 12.54 -2.58 -0.51
C PHE A 37 12.46 -1.91 -1.88
N ASP A 38 13.32 -0.92 -2.10
CA ASP A 38 13.46 -0.26 -3.40
C ASP A 38 14.18 -1.15 -4.43
N ALA A 39 14.27 -0.68 -5.67
CA ALA A 39 14.96 -1.39 -6.75
C ALA A 39 16.46 -1.65 -6.49
N THR A 40 17.07 -0.95 -5.52
CA THR A 40 18.46 -1.17 -5.11
C THR A 40 18.59 -2.23 -4.01
N GLY A 41 17.46 -2.67 -3.45
CA GLY A 41 17.38 -3.58 -2.31
C GLY A 41 17.49 -2.87 -0.95
N SER A 42 17.43 -1.54 -0.92
CA SER A 42 17.43 -0.78 0.34
C SER A 42 16.01 -0.71 0.90
N MET A 43 15.88 -0.79 2.24
CA MET A 43 14.58 -0.67 2.90
C MET A 43 14.01 0.73 2.68
N ALA A 44 12.83 0.80 2.06
CA ALA A 44 12.07 2.03 1.84
C ALA A 44 11.10 2.29 3.00
N GLY A 45 10.53 1.23 3.58
CA GLY A 45 9.57 1.32 4.67
C GLY A 45 9.08 -0.04 5.13
N SER A 46 8.05 -0.05 5.96
CA SER A 46 7.39 -1.26 6.41
C SER A 46 5.94 -1.00 6.81
N THR A 47 5.12 -2.05 6.78
CA THR A 47 3.80 -2.07 7.40
C THR A 47 3.73 -3.04 8.55
N ARG A 48 2.71 -2.86 9.40
CA ARG A 48 2.35 -3.81 10.47
C ARG A 48 0.86 -3.72 10.75
N GLU A 49 0.26 -4.82 11.18
CA GLU A 49 -1.13 -4.81 11.64
C GLU A 49 -1.31 -3.87 12.85
N ASN A 50 -2.45 -3.19 12.91
CA ASN A 50 -2.82 -2.33 14.02
C ASN A 50 -4.11 -2.78 14.71
N ILE A 51 -4.37 -2.22 15.90
CA ILE A 51 -5.54 -2.61 16.72
C ILE A 51 -6.89 -2.19 16.11
N LEU A 52 -6.87 -1.36 15.06
CA LEU A 52 -8.06 -0.88 14.36
C LEU A 52 -8.47 -1.80 13.20
N GLY A 53 -7.78 -2.95 13.05
CA GLY A 53 -8.06 -3.92 11.99
C GLY A 53 -7.56 -3.49 10.61
N GLY A 54 -6.61 -2.55 10.55
CA GLY A 54 -5.85 -2.22 9.35
C GLY A 54 -4.35 -2.29 9.62
N GLU A 55 -3.56 -1.48 8.91
CA GLU A 55 -2.10 -1.46 9.01
C GLU A 55 -1.56 -0.07 9.32
N ASP A 56 -0.50 0.00 10.15
CA ASP A 56 0.34 1.19 10.26
C ASP A 56 1.39 1.15 9.15
N MET A 57 1.67 2.31 8.54
CA MET A 57 2.72 2.49 7.54
C MET A 57 3.88 3.27 8.15
N LEU A 58 5.10 2.75 7.99
CA LEU A 58 6.30 3.33 8.58
C LEU A 58 7.36 3.56 7.51
N SER A 59 8.10 4.66 7.64
CA SER A 59 9.30 4.92 6.85
C SER A 59 10.43 3.94 7.22
N SER A 60 11.51 3.94 6.44
CA SER A 60 12.72 3.18 6.76
C SER A 60 13.38 3.57 8.09
N SER A 61 13.14 4.78 8.59
CA SER A 61 13.57 5.25 9.91
C SER A 61 12.58 4.90 11.03
N GLY A 62 11.41 4.33 10.70
CA GLY A 62 10.36 3.98 11.65
C GLY A 62 9.41 5.13 11.98
N GLU A 63 9.40 6.21 11.20
CA GLU A 63 8.44 7.30 11.36
C GLU A 63 7.07 6.88 10.80
N HIS A 64 6.00 7.25 11.50
CA HIS A 64 4.63 6.94 11.06
C HIS A 64 4.24 7.81 9.87
N LEU A 65 3.96 7.16 8.74
CA LEU A 65 3.58 7.81 7.47
C LEU A 65 2.07 7.86 7.26
N GLY A 66 1.33 7.01 7.96
CA GLY A 66 -0.11 6.88 7.82
C GLY A 66 -0.59 5.53 8.35
N HIS A 67 -1.89 5.34 8.33
CA HIS A 67 -2.46 4.05 8.70
C HIS A 67 -3.78 3.81 7.97
N THR A 68 -4.17 2.55 7.94
CA THR A 68 -5.51 2.14 7.57
C THR A 68 -6.26 1.59 8.77
N GLN A 69 -7.59 1.64 8.70
CA GLN A 69 -8.46 1.00 9.66
C GLN A 69 -9.72 0.46 9.00
N ALA A 70 -10.21 -0.67 9.49
CA ALA A 70 -11.46 -1.25 9.01
C ALA A 70 -12.67 -0.44 9.50
N PHE A 71 -13.67 -0.28 8.65
CA PHE A 71 -14.99 0.22 9.02
C PHE A 71 -16.09 -0.44 8.19
N GLY A 72 -16.90 -1.30 8.83
CA GLY A 72 -17.80 -2.18 8.09
C GLY A 72 -16.99 -3.07 7.13
N ASP A 73 -17.41 -3.11 5.88
CA ASP A 73 -16.73 -3.88 4.81
C ASP A 73 -15.69 -3.02 4.04
N ASN A 74 -15.37 -1.84 4.54
CA ASN A 74 -14.47 -0.88 3.90
C ASN A 74 -13.19 -0.68 4.73
N ILE A 75 -12.17 -0.11 4.09
CA ILE A 75 -10.92 0.28 4.74
C ILE A 75 -10.73 1.79 4.54
N ALA A 76 -10.63 2.53 5.64
CA ALA A 76 -10.33 3.96 5.61
C ALA A 76 -8.82 4.16 5.64
N ILE A 77 -8.36 5.22 4.96
CA ILE A 77 -6.96 5.57 4.78
C ILE A 77 -6.74 6.93 5.45
N PHE A 78 -5.71 6.99 6.29
CA PHE A 78 -5.31 8.19 7.01
C PHE A 78 -3.84 8.50 6.78
N ASP A 79 -3.51 9.78 6.66
CA ASP A 79 -2.13 10.24 6.58
C ASP A 79 -1.40 10.09 7.93
N GLY A 80 -0.09 10.39 7.93
CA GLY A 80 0.77 10.29 9.11
C GLY A 80 0.39 11.23 10.25
N THR A 81 -0.43 12.25 9.98
CA THR A 81 -0.95 13.21 10.96
C THR A 81 -2.31 12.80 11.52
N GLY A 82 -2.94 11.77 10.94
CA GLY A 82 -4.28 11.30 11.26
C GLY A 82 -5.40 12.02 10.49
N SER A 83 -5.06 12.78 9.43
CA SER A 83 -6.05 13.31 8.50
C SER A 83 -6.62 12.18 7.64
N TYR A 84 -7.89 12.27 7.30
CA TYR A 84 -8.56 11.30 6.45
C TYR A 84 -8.28 11.62 4.97
N ASP A 85 -7.71 10.66 4.26
CA ASP A 85 -7.35 10.81 2.84
C ASP A 85 -8.39 10.17 1.92
N GLY A 86 -9.08 9.13 2.40
CA GLY A 86 -10.04 8.40 1.58
C GLY A 86 -10.36 7.03 2.13
N PHE A 87 -11.01 6.22 1.30
CA PHE A 87 -11.31 4.84 1.64
C PHE A 87 -11.37 3.95 0.40
N VAL A 88 -11.22 2.65 0.61
CA VAL A 88 -11.58 1.66 -0.40
C VAL A 88 -12.80 0.88 0.02
N SER A 89 -13.56 0.45 -0.98
CA SER A 89 -14.70 -0.43 -0.81
C SER A 89 -14.59 -1.60 -1.77
N GLN A 90 -14.78 -2.81 -1.26
CA GLN A 90 -14.75 -4.03 -2.06
C GLN A 90 -16.16 -4.56 -2.27
N PHE A 91 -16.51 -4.82 -3.53
CA PHE A 91 -17.75 -5.47 -3.95
C PHE A 91 -17.42 -6.67 -4.84
N GLY A 92 -17.32 -7.85 -4.22
CA GLY A 92 -16.85 -9.06 -4.90
C GLY A 92 -15.38 -8.93 -5.30
N ASP A 93 -15.07 -9.17 -6.57
CA ASP A 93 -13.70 -9.05 -7.11
C ASP A 93 -13.34 -7.62 -7.55
N MET A 94 -14.29 -6.68 -7.41
CA MET A 94 -14.06 -5.27 -7.71
C MET A 94 -13.73 -4.53 -6.42
N THR A 95 -12.69 -3.72 -6.46
CA THR A 95 -12.42 -2.76 -5.40
C THR A 95 -12.37 -1.36 -6.00
N THR A 96 -12.93 -0.39 -5.28
CA THR A 96 -12.96 1.02 -5.68
C THR A 96 -12.30 1.86 -4.60
N ALA A 97 -11.38 2.73 -4.99
CA ALA A 97 -10.79 3.75 -4.13
C ALA A 97 -11.52 5.07 -4.30
N PHE A 98 -11.79 5.71 -3.17
CA PHE A 98 -12.47 7.00 -3.09
C PHE A 98 -11.59 7.99 -2.33
N ASP A 99 -11.56 9.22 -2.81
CA ASP A 99 -10.94 10.35 -2.13
C ASP A 99 -11.70 10.74 -0.85
N ALA A 100 -11.13 11.66 -0.07
CA ALA A 100 -11.72 12.17 1.16
C ALA A 100 -13.11 12.83 0.96
N SER A 101 -13.41 13.30 -0.25
CA SER A 101 -14.70 13.90 -0.63
C SER A 101 -15.72 12.88 -1.16
N GLY A 102 -15.32 11.62 -1.33
CA GLY A 102 -16.12 10.53 -1.89
C GLY A 102 -16.10 10.45 -3.42
N GLY A 103 -15.22 11.19 -4.09
CA GLY A 103 -14.94 11.03 -5.52
C GLY A 103 -14.18 9.73 -5.79
N ILE A 104 -14.42 9.10 -6.94
CA ILE A 104 -13.71 7.86 -7.31
C ILE A 104 -12.34 8.22 -7.88
N GLU A 105 -11.28 7.66 -7.30
CA GLU A 105 -9.90 7.84 -7.76
C GLU A 105 -9.41 6.64 -8.58
N ALA A 106 -9.78 5.42 -8.19
CA ALA A 106 -9.36 4.20 -8.87
C ALA A 106 -10.38 3.07 -8.76
N ILE A 107 -10.38 2.16 -9.74
CA ILE A 107 -11.18 0.93 -9.73
C ILE A 107 -10.26 -0.23 -10.16
N ASN A 108 -10.18 -1.28 -9.36
CA ASN A 108 -9.56 -2.55 -9.69
C ASN A 108 -10.64 -3.62 -9.95
N MET A 109 -10.51 -4.37 -11.04
CA MET A 109 -11.41 -5.46 -11.40
C MET A 109 -10.61 -6.78 -11.46
N GLY A 110 -10.49 -7.46 -10.33
CA GLY A 110 -9.69 -8.69 -10.24
C GLY A 110 -9.04 -8.92 -8.88
N GLY A 111 -9.46 -8.18 -7.85
CA GLY A 111 -8.88 -8.30 -6.53
C GLY A 111 -9.14 -7.08 -5.66
N THR A 112 -8.46 -7.09 -4.52
CA THR A 112 -8.42 -5.98 -3.58
C THR A 112 -7.58 -4.83 -4.18
N ILE A 113 -7.95 -3.57 -3.93
CA ILE A 113 -7.01 -2.44 -4.13
C ILE A 113 -5.96 -2.44 -3.00
N LEU A 114 -6.30 -3.02 -1.84
CA LEU A 114 -5.50 -2.98 -0.61
C LEU A 114 -5.22 -4.36 0.03
N GLY A 115 -5.59 -5.47 -0.59
CA GLY A 115 -5.42 -6.80 0.05
C GLY A 115 -4.00 -7.31 -0.04
N ASP A 116 -3.16 -6.56 -0.75
CA ASP A 116 -1.80 -6.31 -0.32
C ASP A 116 -1.70 -4.78 -0.13
N ILE A 117 -1.62 -4.27 1.10
CA ILE A 117 -0.88 -3.02 1.37
C ILE A 117 0.63 -3.35 1.25
N ASP A 118 1.01 -4.16 0.24
CA ASP A 118 2.17 -3.83 -0.57
C ASP A 118 1.79 -2.60 -1.36
N LEU A 119 1.82 -1.47 -0.63
CA LEU A 119 1.95 -0.14 -1.17
C LEU A 119 2.91 -0.27 -2.35
N ASP A 120 2.35 -0.13 -3.54
CA ASP A 120 3.11 -0.14 -4.77
C ASP A 120 4.37 0.71 -4.51
N PRO A 121 5.59 0.17 -4.66
CA PRO A 121 6.80 0.95 -4.51
C PRO A 121 6.71 2.23 -5.30
N ASP A 122 5.97 2.27 -6.41
CA ASP A 122 5.70 3.52 -7.11
C ASP A 122 4.71 4.44 -6.40
N ALA A 123 3.67 3.95 -5.72
CA ALA A 123 2.78 4.78 -4.88
C ALA A 123 3.46 5.22 -3.58
N LEU A 124 4.25 4.37 -2.91
CA LEU A 124 5.07 4.74 -1.76
C LEU A 124 6.19 5.71 -2.17
N VAL A 125 6.86 5.48 -3.29
CA VAL A 125 7.90 6.38 -3.82
C VAL A 125 7.26 7.67 -4.31
N GLU A 126 6.10 7.67 -4.96
CA GLU A 126 5.40 8.89 -5.39
C GLU A 126 4.87 9.68 -4.18
N THR A 127 4.29 9.03 -3.17
CA THR A 127 3.88 9.65 -1.90
C THR A 127 5.08 10.13 -1.07
N ILE A 128 6.26 9.50 -1.15
CA ILE A 128 7.47 9.95 -0.43
C ILE A 128 8.29 10.98 -1.21
N THR A 129 8.23 11.01 -2.55
CA THR A 129 9.04 11.94 -3.38
C THR A 129 8.31 13.22 -3.81
N ASN A 130 6.97 13.28 -3.73
CA ASN A 130 6.20 14.49 -4.07
C ASN A 130 5.87 15.41 -2.86
N PHE A 131 6.41 15.14 -1.67
CA PHE A 131 6.34 16.03 -0.48
C PHE A 131 7.64 16.80 -0.22
N VAL A 132 8.33 17.24 -1.29
CA VAL A 132 9.43 18.23 -1.22
C VAL A 132 9.18 19.36 -2.21
#